data_AF-A0A1Q1FIA2-F1
#
_entry.id   AF-A0A1Q1FIA2-F1
#
_cell.length_a   1.000
_cell.length_b   1.000
_cell.length_c   1.000
_cell.angle_alpha   90.00
_cell.angle_beta   90.00
_cell.angle_gamma   90.00
#
_symmetry.space_group_name_H-M   'P 1'
#
loop_
_entity.id
_entity.type
_entity.pdbx_description
1 polymer ?
#
loop_
_entity_poly.entity_id
_entity_poly.type
_entity_poly.pdbx_seq_one_letter_code
_entity_poly.pdbx_strand_id
1 'polypeptide(L)'
;MVSREVALKAGAVVAVVLVLGVVTVSALAVTGAFAAPTVESTSYEWGAVTDETTEIRTSVTVDNPNPVGVPGVVNVAYTARLNDVTLARGERSGVGFGTGTNTITLTAAMENSKIADWWVTHVNGDERSELTVDATVTAPGFSREIPARSSAVETDILGGFTTAEPRQVQFQGDPFLNLRNQRASWGEATAETTPLSFAADVENVHDYPVTLSGVEYVVEMNGVELGTGHREAGLNVAPGESGSIDVTVGLDTPKMADWWREHVTDDEVSDLSVRMYGYVVRDGERQRVPMRVFDRTLRLETDMLGGGGTSVSPVETPENESDYESPTVTETDQRWGAVTDDTTAIVTDATLDTPDDPGLAALLSLDVRQSTTINGITVAEGSTAVDSVEPGSDTLSLTSLKDNGAVPEWWARHLNDGERSRVVTTPTATADVGATKFDADLGTRESVFETDLLAGMNGDRNEEVQVQGRTAMVVTGVDSAWGRATPETAPIQTRTSVRNELATPVTVESIHYSVATNGVTLADRSVQVGEVIDPRSSDTVEARMVLDNSKMDRWWVRHVRNGERSTFDVDVEATVSVLGQRDRVALDSLGAESAIETDVLNGSEG
;
A
#
# COMPACT_ATOMS: atom_id res chain seq x y z
N MET A 1 -7.89 -40.69 0.25
CA MET A 1 -7.34 -42.02 -0.07
C MET A 1 -7.66 -42.39 -1.52
N VAL A 2 -6.84 -41.88 -2.44
CA VAL A 2 -6.68 -42.47 -3.77
C VAL A 2 -5.24 -42.97 -3.77
N SER A 3 -4.99 -44.16 -3.21
CA SER A 3 -3.64 -44.73 -3.25
C SER A 3 -3.29 -45.01 -4.71
N ARG A 4 -2.27 -44.33 -5.24
CA ARG A 4 -1.69 -44.72 -6.52
C ARG A 4 -0.91 -46.01 -6.29
N GLU A 5 -1.44 -47.13 -6.77
CA GLU A 5 -0.62 -48.33 -7.02
C GLU A 5 0.43 -47.98 -8.09
N VAL A 6 1.60 -47.52 -7.69
CA VAL A 6 2.74 -47.39 -8.59
C VAL A 6 3.37 -48.77 -8.72
N ALA A 7 2.90 -49.53 -9.70
CA ALA A 7 3.60 -50.72 -10.16
C ALA A 7 4.92 -50.29 -10.80
N LEU A 8 6.00 -50.29 -10.03
CA LEU A 8 7.35 -50.22 -10.57
C LEU A 8 7.57 -51.43 -11.50
N LYS A 9 7.54 -51.18 -12.81
CA LYS A 9 8.32 -51.98 -13.77
C LYS A 9 9.79 -51.60 -13.61
N ALA A 10 10.36 -51.88 -12.43
CA ALA A 10 11.79 -51.89 -12.28
C ALA A 10 12.31 -53.07 -13.11
N GLY A 11 12.96 -52.75 -14.22
CA GLY A 11 13.74 -53.68 -15.03
C GLY A 11 14.96 -54.17 -14.29
N ALA A 12 14.75 -54.92 -13.21
CA ALA A 12 15.71 -55.80 -12.58
C ALA A 12 14.89 -56.90 -11.92
N VAL A 13 14.62 -57.97 -12.68
CA VAL A 13 14.23 -59.27 -12.10
C VAL A 13 15.40 -59.66 -11.18
N VAL A 14 15.33 -59.32 -9.89
CA VAL A 14 16.24 -59.87 -8.91
C VAL A 14 15.72 -61.27 -8.64
N ALA A 15 16.16 -62.21 -9.47
CA ALA A 15 16.00 -63.63 -9.22
C ALA A 15 16.84 -64.00 -7.98
N VAL A 16 16.34 -63.68 -6.78
CA VAL A 16 16.81 -64.34 -5.56
C VAL A 16 16.25 -65.74 -5.64
N VAL A 17 17.09 -66.67 -6.08
CA VAL A 17 16.80 -68.11 -6.03
C VAL A 17 16.77 -68.50 -4.55
N LEU A 18 15.56 -68.67 -4.00
CA LEU A 18 15.37 -69.26 -2.68
C LEU A 18 15.71 -70.75 -2.81
N VAL A 19 16.98 -71.10 -2.57
CA VAL A 19 17.41 -72.51 -2.54
C VAL A 19 16.80 -73.16 -1.29
N LEU A 20 15.52 -73.53 -1.39
CA LEU A 20 14.84 -74.47 -0.49
C LEU A 20 15.29 -75.91 -0.83
N GLY A 21 16.59 -76.12 -0.93
CA GLY A 21 17.17 -77.45 -1.00
C GLY A 21 17.49 -77.90 0.41
N VAL A 22 16.65 -78.78 0.99
CA VAL A 22 17.04 -79.97 1.79
C VAL A 22 15.93 -80.51 2.72
N VAL A 23 14.84 -79.80 3.05
CA VAL A 23 13.92 -80.29 4.11
C VAL A 23 12.75 -81.17 3.65
N THR A 24 12.47 -81.30 2.35
CA THR A 24 11.42 -82.20 1.81
C THR A 24 11.97 -83.46 1.14
N VAL A 25 12.94 -84.14 1.75
CA VAL A 25 13.53 -85.39 1.18
C VAL A 25 13.03 -86.68 1.84
N SER A 26 12.02 -86.68 2.72
CA SER A 26 11.53 -87.95 3.31
C SER A 26 10.19 -88.47 2.80
N ALA A 27 9.44 -87.75 1.94
CA ALA A 27 8.26 -88.33 1.30
C ALA A 27 8.03 -87.80 -0.12
N LEU A 28 8.07 -88.72 -1.09
CA LEU A 28 7.68 -88.59 -2.52
C LEU A 28 8.80 -88.19 -3.51
N ALA A 29 9.78 -89.09 -3.65
CA ALA A 29 10.62 -89.18 -4.85
C ALA A 29 9.89 -89.97 -5.96
N VAL A 30 9.04 -89.33 -6.78
CA VAL A 30 8.63 -89.87 -8.10
C VAL A 30 8.32 -88.71 -9.07
N THR A 31 9.25 -88.43 -10.01
CA THR A 31 9.07 -87.80 -11.35
C THR A 31 9.13 -86.28 -11.62
N GLY A 32 9.48 -85.37 -10.70
CA GLY A 32 9.58 -83.93 -11.03
C GLY A 32 10.89 -83.27 -10.60
N ALA A 33 11.57 -82.53 -11.50
CA ALA A 33 12.65 -81.62 -11.11
C ALA A 33 12.05 -80.48 -10.27
N PHE A 34 12.38 -80.44 -8.98
CA PHE A 34 11.99 -79.31 -8.12
C PHE A 34 12.85 -78.10 -8.45
N ALA A 35 12.21 -76.98 -8.78
CA ALA A 35 12.88 -75.71 -9.01
C ALA A 35 12.75 -74.83 -7.77
N ALA A 36 13.80 -74.09 -7.43
CA ALA A 36 13.77 -73.17 -6.31
C ALA A 36 12.72 -72.06 -6.57
N PRO A 37 11.87 -71.70 -5.58
CA PRO A 37 11.00 -70.54 -5.69
C PRO A 37 11.82 -69.28 -5.99
N THR A 38 11.24 -68.38 -6.79
CA THR A 38 11.87 -67.12 -7.19
C THR A 38 11.04 -65.95 -6.73
N VAL A 39 11.69 -64.92 -6.19
CA VAL A 39 11.05 -63.62 -5.99
C VAL A 39 10.92 -62.94 -7.35
N GLU A 40 9.68 -62.68 -7.77
CA GLU A 40 9.39 -62.01 -9.05
C GLU A 40 9.43 -60.49 -8.90
N SER A 41 8.87 -59.98 -7.80
CA SER A 41 8.83 -58.54 -7.52
C SER A 41 8.76 -58.27 -6.03
N THR A 42 9.19 -57.07 -5.65
CA THR A 42 9.00 -56.53 -4.31
C THR A 42 8.56 -55.08 -4.45
N SER A 43 7.42 -54.73 -3.87
CA SER A 43 6.93 -53.36 -3.78
C SER A 43 6.86 -52.92 -2.33
N TYR A 44 7.02 -51.61 -2.13
CA TYR A 44 6.96 -50.94 -0.84
C TYR A 44 5.91 -49.84 -0.94
N GLU A 45 5.10 -49.69 0.09
CA GLU A 45 4.10 -48.62 0.19
C GLU A 45 3.93 -48.20 1.65
N TRP A 46 3.49 -46.97 1.85
CA TRP A 46 3.06 -46.50 3.16
C TRP A 46 1.71 -47.13 3.54
N GLY A 47 1.62 -47.58 4.78
CA GLY A 47 0.43 -48.18 5.38
C GLY A 47 -0.33 -47.18 6.25
N ALA A 48 -0.84 -47.63 7.40
CA ALA A 48 -1.49 -46.74 8.35
C ALA A 48 -0.48 -45.73 8.95
N VAL A 49 -0.89 -44.46 9.02
CA VAL A 49 -0.14 -43.39 9.68
C VAL A 49 -0.90 -42.97 10.93
N THR A 50 -0.20 -42.89 12.06
CA THR A 50 -0.73 -42.53 13.38
C THR A 50 0.14 -41.44 14.01
N ASP A 51 -0.19 -41.02 15.23
CA ASP A 51 0.61 -40.03 15.95
C ASP A 51 2.02 -40.58 16.27
N GLU A 52 2.09 -41.83 16.70
CA GLU A 52 3.31 -42.47 17.15
C GLU A 52 4.05 -43.26 16.07
N THR A 53 3.34 -43.78 15.06
CA THR A 53 3.93 -44.70 14.08
C THR A 53 3.45 -44.51 12.64
N THR A 54 4.34 -44.81 11.69
CA THR A 54 4.04 -44.96 10.26
C THR A 54 4.31 -46.40 9.86
N GLU A 55 3.33 -47.08 9.28
CA GLU A 55 3.50 -48.45 8.79
C GLU A 55 4.18 -48.45 7.41
N ILE A 56 5.19 -49.30 7.23
CA ILE A 56 5.74 -49.68 5.92
C ILE A 56 5.15 -51.04 5.57
N ARG A 57 4.49 -51.13 4.42
CA ARG A 57 4.02 -52.39 3.85
C ARG A 57 4.95 -52.84 2.74
N THR A 58 5.37 -54.08 2.81
CA THR A 58 6.17 -54.72 1.78
C THR A 58 5.40 -55.88 1.19
N SER A 59 5.15 -55.82 -0.12
CA SER A 59 4.51 -56.91 -0.86
C SER A 59 5.56 -57.63 -1.71
N VAL A 60 5.80 -58.89 -1.38
CA VAL A 60 6.76 -59.76 -2.08
C VAL A 60 5.99 -60.76 -2.91
N THR A 61 6.16 -60.71 -4.23
CA THR A 61 5.58 -61.71 -5.14
C THR A 61 6.58 -62.84 -5.33
N VAL A 62 6.19 -64.05 -4.94
CA VAL A 62 7.01 -65.26 -5.02
C VAL A 62 6.33 -66.23 -5.98
N ASP A 63 7.05 -66.66 -7.02
CA ASP A 63 6.62 -67.78 -7.86
C ASP A 63 7.20 -69.08 -7.31
N ASN A 64 6.32 -70.02 -6.99
CA ASN A 64 6.68 -71.38 -6.60
C ASN A 64 6.32 -72.35 -7.73
N PRO A 65 7.27 -72.71 -8.61
CA PRO A 65 7.00 -73.59 -9.76
C PRO A 65 6.74 -75.05 -9.36
N ASN A 66 6.82 -75.40 -8.07
CA ASN A 66 6.66 -76.76 -7.59
C ASN A 66 5.17 -77.11 -7.36
N PRO A 67 4.76 -78.38 -7.56
CA PRO A 67 3.39 -78.83 -7.35
C PRO A 67 2.98 -78.96 -5.87
N VAL A 68 3.82 -78.50 -4.94
CA VAL A 68 3.58 -78.50 -3.50
C VAL A 68 3.93 -77.12 -2.91
N GLY A 69 3.09 -76.64 -2.00
CA GLY A 69 3.33 -75.40 -1.27
C GLY A 69 4.37 -75.57 -0.16
N VAL A 70 4.94 -74.45 0.27
CA VAL A 70 5.81 -74.38 1.45
C VAL A 70 4.94 -74.15 2.68
N PRO A 71 4.94 -75.07 3.67
CA PRO A 71 4.18 -74.87 4.90
C PRO A 71 4.69 -73.65 5.67
N GLY A 72 3.85 -73.07 6.54
CA GLY A 72 4.16 -71.89 7.35
C GLY A 72 5.27 -72.11 8.38
N VAL A 73 6.50 -72.32 7.92
CA VAL A 73 7.69 -72.58 8.74
C VAL A 73 8.80 -71.55 8.50
N VAL A 74 8.56 -70.59 7.60
CA VAL A 74 9.52 -69.53 7.29
C VAL A 74 9.24 -68.34 8.19
N ASN A 75 10.29 -67.83 8.83
CA ASN A 75 10.28 -66.59 9.57
C ASN A 75 11.09 -65.55 8.80
N VAL A 76 10.54 -64.36 8.64
CA VAL A 76 11.21 -63.24 7.98
C VAL A 76 11.36 -62.12 9.02
N ALA A 77 12.59 -61.71 9.27
CA ALA A 77 12.88 -60.53 10.08
C ALA A 77 13.54 -59.47 9.20
N TYR A 78 13.25 -58.20 9.43
CA TYR A 78 13.91 -57.10 8.73
C TYR A 78 14.14 -55.90 9.62
N THR A 79 15.16 -55.12 9.28
CA THR A 79 15.49 -53.84 9.92
C THR A 79 15.68 -52.81 8.83
N ALA A 80 14.88 -51.74 8.87
CA ALA A 80 15.05 -50.57 8.01
C ALA A 80 15.81 -49.50 8.78
N ARG A 81 16.87 -48.97 8.18
CA ARG A 81 17.66 -47.84 8.70
C ARG A 81 17.71 -46.75 7.65
N LEU A 82 17.67 -45.50 8.08
CA LEU A 82 17.91 -44.36 7.22
C LEU A 82 19.10 -43.61 7.82
N ASN A 83 20.20 -43.61 7.07
CA ASN A 83 21.54 -43.45 7.64
C ASN A 83 21.77 -44.47 8.77
N ASP A 84 22.32 -44.03 9.89
CA ASP A 84 22.56 -44.87 11.07
C ASP A 84 21.35 -44.97 12.02
N VAL A 85 20.21 -44.34 11.68
CA VAL A 85 19.00 -44.34 12.51
C VAL A 85 18.13 -45.53 12.16
N THR A 86 17.90 -46.43 13.12
CA THR A 86 16.96 -47.55 12.92
C THR A 86 15.52 -47.05 13.01
N LEU A 87 14.84 -47.04 11.87
CA LEU A 87 13.48 -46.57 11.72
C LEU A 87 12.46 -47.64 12.14
N ALA A 88 12.63 -48.86 11.63
CA ALA A 88 11.67 -49.94 11.85
C ALA A 88 12.36 -51.29 12.01
N ARG A 89 11.75 -52.17 12.80
CA ARG A 89 12.07 -53.60 12.85
C ARG A 89 10.78 -54.38 12.67
N GLY A 90 10.76 -55.30 11.71
CA GLY A 90 9.61 -56.17 11.46
C GLY A 90 9.99 -57.63 11.62
N GLU A 91 9.07 -58.44 12.15
CA GLU A 91 9.20 -59.89 12.17
C GLU A 91 7.85 -60.52 11.79
N ARG A 92 7.89 -61.48 10.86
CA ARG A 92 6.75 -62.31 10.50
C ARG A 92 7.11 -63.77 10.61
N SER A 93 6.47 -64.46 11.54
CA SER A 93 6.62 -65.90 11.71
C SER A 93 5.58 -66.69 10.93
N GLY A 94 5.93 -67.91 10.53
CA GLY A 94 4.98 -68.86 9.95
C GLY A 94 4.52 -68.51 8.53
N VAL A 95 5.37 -67.82 7.77
CA VAL A 95 5.14 -67.51 6.37
C VAL A 95 5.16 -68.81 5.57
N GLY A 96 4.05 -69.09 4.88
CA GLY A 96 3.88 -70.19 3.96
C GLY A 96 3.27 -69.69 2.67
N PHE A 97 3.53 -70.39 1.57
CA PHE A 97 3.03 -70.01 0.25
C PHE A 97 2.67 -71.25 -0.55
N GLY A 98 1.63 -71.14 -1.37
CA GLY A 98 1.10 -72.22 -2.19
C GLY A 98 1.94 -72.49 -3.43
N THR A 99 1.36 -73.23 -4.38
CA THR A 99 1.93 -73.44 -5.73
C THR A 99 1.64 -72.24 -6.63
N GLY A 100 2.52 -71.93 -7.59
CA GLY A 100 2.39 -70.80 -8.51
C GLY A 100 2.73 -69.45 -7.87
N THR A 101 2.18 -68.37 -8.40
CA THR A 101 2.40 -67.00 -7.93
C THR A 101 1.68 -66.74 -6.60
N ASN A 102 2.41 -66.29 -5.59
CA ASN A 102 1.91 -65.94 -4.27
C ASN A 102 2.36 -64.52 -3.90
N THR A 103 1.52 -63.75 -3.23
CA THR A 103 1.89 -62.45 -2.66
C THR A 103 1.97 -62.57 -1.15
N ILE A 104 3.13 -62.19 -0.60
CA ILE A 104 3.41 -62.17 0.84
C ILE A 104 3.48 -60.71 1.27
N THR A 105 2.58 -60.30 2.17
CA THR A 105 2.59 -58.95 2.74
C THR A 105 3.26 -58.96 4.11
N LEU A 106 4.25 -58.09 4.28
CA LEU A 106 4.94 -57.83 5.53
C LEU A 106 4.62 -56.40 5.96
N THR A 107 4.45 -56.18 7.27
CA THR A 107 4.24 -54.86 7.83
C THR A 107 5.24 -54.60 8.95
N ALA A 108 5.75 -53.37 9.02
CA ALA A 108 6.49 -52.89 10.17
C ALA A 108 6.06 -51.47 10.49
N ALA A 109 5.91 -51.22 11.78
CA ALA A 109 5.71 -49.87 12.29
C ALA A 109 7.09 -49.22 12.49
N MET A 110 7.28 -48.08 11.86
CA MET A 110 8.34 -47.14 12.18
C MET A 110 7.87 -46.23 13.31
N GLU A 111 8.71 -45.97 14.30
CA GLU A 111 8.43 -44.98 15.35
C GLU A 111 8.67 -43.56 14.80
N ASN A 112 7.64 -42.72 14.77
CA ASN A 112 7.72 -41.37 14.20
C ASN A 112 8.72 -40.48 14.93
N SER A 113 8.94 -40.71 16.23
CA SER A 113 9.97 -39.99 17.00
C SER A 113 11.38 -40.17 16.45
N LYS A 114 11.65 -41.27 15.70
CA LYS A 114 12.94 -41.52 15.03
C LYS A 114 13.15 -40.68 13.78
N ILE A 115 12.12 -40.03 13.27
CA ILE A 115 12.26 -39.07 12.19
C ILE A 115 13.03 -37.83 12.63
N ALA A 116 12.83 -37.35 13.87
CA ALA A 116 13.62 -36.24 14.40
C ALA A 116 15.12 -36.61 14.50
N ASP A 117 15.44 -37.82 14.96
CA ASP A 117 16.81 -38.35 14.99
C ASP A 117 17.40 -38.44 13.57
N TRP A 118 16.63 -38.95 12.60
CA TRP A 118 17.05 -39.04 11.21
C TRP A 118 17.28 -37.66 10.59
N TRP A 119 16.36 -36.72 10.79
CA TRP A 119 16.41 -35.36 10.26
C TRP A 119 17.74 -34.68 10.59
N VAL A 120 18.21 -34.82 11.83
CA VAL A 120 19.52 -34.32 12.25
C VAL A 120 20.65 -34.89 11.39
N THR A 121 20.67 -36.20 11.17
CA THR A 121 21.70 -36.84 10.34
C THR A 121 21.60 -36.45 8.87
N HIS A 122 20.39 -36.20 8.38
CA HIS A 122 20.13 -35.83 7.00
C HIS A 122 20.60 -34.40 6.73
N VAL A 123 20.18 -33.43 7.55
CA VAL A 123 20.59 -32.02 7.41
C VAL A 123 22.10 -31.87 7.58
N ASN A 124 22.70 -32.49 8.60
CA ASN A 124 24.15 -32.44 8.81
C ASN A 124 24.94 -33.25 7.76
N GLY A 125 24.27 -34.09 6.99
CA GLY A 125 24.81 -34.85 5.86
C GLY A 125 24.63 -34.18 4.50
N ASP A 126 24.46 -32.85 4.47
CA ASP A 126 24.16 -32.06 3.26
C ASP A 126 22.90 -32.54 2.54
N GLU A 127 21.84 -32.83 3.31
CA GLU A 127 20.57 -33.35 2.79
C GLU A 127 20.72 -34.66 2.00
N ARG A 128 21.68 -35.51 2.40
CA ARG A 128 21.84 -36.84 1.85
C ARG A 128 21.54 -37.90 2.90
N SER A 129 20.79 -38.91 2.48
CA SER A 129 20.46 -40.07 3.30
C SER A 129 20.62 -41.37 2.54
N GLU A 130 21.01 -42.44 3.22
CA GLU A 130 21.01 -43.80 2.67
C GLU A 130 19.97 -44.66 3.40
N LEU A 131 18.90 -45.05 2.69
CA LEU A 131 17.94 -46.04 3.19
C LEU A 131 18.54 -47.42 3.01
N THR A 132 18.73 -48.17 4.09
CA THR A 132 19.19 -49.56 4.07
C THR A 132 18.14 -50.48 4.67
N VAL A 133 17.73 -51.50 3.93
CA VAL A 133 16.83 -52.55 4.42
C VAL A 133 17.59 -53.87 4.49
N ASP A 134 17.89 -54.31 5.72
CA ASP A 134 18.45 -55.62 6.01
C ASP A 134 17.32 -56.62 6.26
N ALA A 135 17.33 -57.77 5.58
CA ALA A 135 16.36 -58.84 5.81
C ALA A 135 17.04 -60.18 6.08
N THR A 136 16.51 -60.93 7.03
CA THR A 136 16.96 -62.29 7.36
C THR A 136 15.80 -63.25 7.25
N VAL A 137 16.00 -64.32 6.48
CA VAL A 137 15.02 -65.40 6.33
C VAL A 137 15.51 -66.62 7.08
N THR A 138 14.70 -67.13 7.99
CA THR A 138 15.01 -68.30 8.82
C THR A 138 13.94 -69.38 8.65
N ALA A 139 14.37 -70.62 8.45
CA ALA A 139 13.54 -71.82 8.36
C ALA A 139 14.22 -72.98 9.11
N PRO A 140 13.53 -74.10 9.40
CA PRO A 140 14.17 -75.24 10.06
C PRO A 140 15.41 -75.73 9.31
N GLY A 141 16.58 -75.63 9.94
CA GLY A 141 17.88 -76.03 9.36
C GLY A 141 18.51 -75.03 8.38
N PHE A 142 17.95 -73.82 8.23
CA PHE A 142 18.42 -72.81 7.27
C PHE A 142 18.22 -71.38 7.81
N SER A 143 19.25 -70.56 7.78
CA SER A 143 19.14 -69.11 8.03
C SER A 143 20.02 -68.39 7.03
N ARG A 144 19.48 -67.36 6.38
CA ARG A 144 20.21 -66.60 5.36
C ARG A 144 19.84 -65.13 5.41
N GLU A 145 20.85 -64.29 5.44
CA GLU A 145 20.74 -62.86 5.21
C GLU A 145 20.50 -62.61 3.72
N ILE A 146 19.50 -61.80 3.43
CA ILE A 146 19.22 -61.27 2.10
C ILE A 146 20.12 -60.05 1.93
N PRO A 147 20.83 -59.92 0.79
CA PRO A 147 21.67 -58.74 0.54
C PRO A 147 20.88 -57.46 0.78
N ALA A 148 21.45 -56.57 1.59
CA ALA A 148 20.84 -55.30 1.92
C ALA A 148 20.58 -54.51 0.64
N ARG A 149 19.37 -53.97 0.50
CA ARG A 149 19.07 -53.00 -0.55
C ARG A 149 19.34 -51.63 0.04
N SER A 150 20.24 -50.87 -0.59
CA SER A 150 20.40 -49.46 -0.29
C SER A 150 19.86 -48.58 -1.41
N SER A 151 19.27 -47.45 -1.03
CA SER A 151 18.87 -46.37 -1.93
C SER A 151 19.26 -45.05 -1.31
N ALA A 152 19.89 -44.20 -2.12
CA ALA A 152 20.19 -42.83 -1.73
C ALA A 152 18.93 -41.97 -1.87
N VAL A 153 18.70 -41.13 -0.87
CA VAL A 153 17.71 -40.05 -0.86
C VAL A 153 18.49 -38.77 -0.71
N GLU A 154 18.45 -37.92 -1.74
CA GLU A 154 19.07 -36.59 -1.69
C GLU A 154 17.96 -35.55 -1.85
N THR A 155 17.90 -34.55 -0.98
CA THR A 155 16.97 -33.42 -1.14
C THR A 155 17.72 -32.13 -1.43
N ASP A 156 16.97 -31.11 -1.83
CA ASP A 156 17.45 -29.72 -1.90
C ASP A 156 16.33 -28.80 -1.40
N ILE A 157 15.92 -29.00 -0.15
CA ILE A 157 14.74 -28.38 0.47
C ILE A 157 14.85 -26.86 0.39
N LEU A 158 16.05 -26.32 0.59
CA LEU A 158 16.29 -24.88 0.57
C LEU A 158 16.71 -24.31 -0.78
N GLY A 159 17.06 -25.14 -1.77
CA GLY A 159 17.56 -24.70 -3.07
C GLY A 159 16.61 -23.77 -3.80
N GLY A 160 15.31 -23.99 -3.62
CA GLY A 160 14.26 -23.13 -4.15
C GLY A 160 14.37 -21.68 -3.66
N PHE A 161 14.92 -21.40 -2.47
CA PHE A 161 15.07 -20.02 -1.96
C PHE A 161 16.20 -19.24 -2.65
N THR A 162 17.16 -19.92 -3.26
CA THR A 162 18.30 -19.26 -3.90
C THR A 162 17.93 -18.75 -5.29
N THR A 163 17.74 -17.43 -5.43
CA THR A 163 17.40 -16.82 -6.73
C THR A 163 18.42 -15.77 -7.14
N ALA A 164 18.82 -15.84 -8.41
CA ALA A 164 19.65 -14.82 -9.04
C ALA A 164 18.83 -13.62 -9.55
N GLU A 165 17.54 -13.83 -9.83
CA GLU A 165 16.66 -12.77 -10.30
C GLU A 165 16.32 -11.80 -9.15
N PRO A 166 16.44 -10.48 -9.39
CA PRO A 166 16.02 -9.48 -8.41
C PRO A 166 14.52 -9.57 -8.16
N ARG A 167 14.11 -9.51 -6.89
CA ARG A 167 12.71 -9.40 -6.48
C ARG A 167 12.46 -7.99 -5.98
N GLN A 168 11.51 -7.29 -6.57
CA GLN A 168 11.06 -6.00 -6.05
C GLN A 168 10.05 -6.22 -4.93
N VAL A 169 10.24 -5.52 -3.82
CA VAL A 169 9.24 -5.35 -2.77
C VAL A 169 8.51 -4.06 -3.10
N GLN A 170 7.20 -4.18 -3.27
CA GLN A 170 6.32 -3.10 -3.67
C GLN A 170 5.41 -2.70 -2.52
N PHE A 171 4.94 -1.46 -2.60
CA PHE A 171 3.94 -0.89 -1.71
C PHE A 171 3.05 0.01 -2.58
N GLN A 172 1.75 -0.30 -2.72
CA GLN A 172 0.86 0.33 -3.71
C GLN A 172 1.32 0.23 -5.16
N GLY A 173 2.02 -0.85 -5.52
CA GLY A 173 2.63 -0.97 -6.85
C GLY A 173 3.85 -0.08 -7.07
N ASP A 174 4.26 0.72 -6.08
CA ASP A 174 5.52 1.46 -6.10
C ASP A 174 6.63 0.58 -5.51
N PRO A 175 7.66 0.23 -6.30
CA PRO A 175 8.80 -0.54 -5.80
C PRO A 175 9.68 0.35 -4.92
N PHE A 176 10.05 -0.13 -3.74
CA PHE A 176 10.87 0.64 -2.80
C PHE A 176 12.11 -0.14 -2.32
N LEU A 177 12.07 -1.47 -2.30
CA LEU A 177 13.27 -2.30 -2.11
C LEU A 177 13.46 -3.28 -3.27
N ASN A 178 14.71 -3.53 -3.61
CA ASN A 178 15.10 -4.56 -4.55
C ASN A 178 15.99 -5.60 -3.85
N LEU A 179 15.50 -6.83 -3.76
CA LEU A 179 16.17 -7.96 -3.10
C LEU A 179 16.96 -8.75 -4.13
N ARG A 180 18.27 -8.90 -3.90
CA ARG A 180 19.20 -9.63 -4.76
C ARG A 180 19.95 -10.69 -3.97
N ASN A 181 20.54 -11.65 -4.68
CA ASN A 181 21.43 -12.67 -4.10
C ASN A 181 20.83 -13.35 -2.86
N GLN A 182 19.55 -13.73 -2.94
CA GLN A 182 18.86 -14.42 -1.86
C GLN A 182 19.47 -15.81 -1.69
N ARG A 183 19.77 -16.20 -0.46
CA ARG A 183 20.37 -17.49 -0.10
C ARG A 183 19.72 -18.02 1.17
N ALA A 184 19.57 -19.33 1.23
CA ALA A 184 19.16 -20.04 2.44
C ALA A 184 20.14 -21.19 2.71
N SER A 185 20.40 -21.48 3.98
CA SER A 185 21.27 -22.60 4.38
C SER A 185 20.90 -23.13 5.75
N TRP A 186 21.12 -24.42 5.95
CA TRP A 186 21.03 -25.03 7.27
C TRP A 186 22.28 -24.72 8.09
N GLY A 187 22.08 -24.52 9.40
CA GLY A 187 23.15 -24.66 10.37
C GLY A 187 23.24 -26.10 10.90
N GLU A 188 24.11 -26.33 11.88
CA GLU A 188 24.25 -27.64 12.51
C GLU A 188 22.96 -28.03 13.25
N ALA A 189 22.28 -29.06 12.77
CA ALA A 189 21.08 -29.58 13.36
C ALA A 189 21.41 -30.36 14.65
N THR A 190 20.56 -30.19 15.65
CA THR A 190 20.62 -30.91 16.93
C THR A 190 19.27 -31.55 17.22
N ALA A 191 19.22 -32.42 18.23
CA ALA A 191 17.99 -33.05 18.68
C ALA A 191 16.90 -32.05 19.15
N GLU A 192 17.27 -30.80 19.46
CA GLU A 192 16.34 -29.77 19.93
C GLU A 192 16.06 -28.71 18.86
N THR A 193 17.07 -28.32 18.08
CA THR A 193 16.96 -27.20 17.14
C THR A 193 17.70 -27.47 15.84
N THR A 194 17.04 -27.15 14.73
CA THR A 194 17.64 -27.08 13.39
C THR A 194 17.74 -25.61 12.98
N PRO A 195 18.94 -25.00 12.99
CA PRO A 195 19.11 -23.62 12.57
C PRO A 195 18.90 -23.45 11.06
N LEU A 196 18.24 -22.38 10.66
CA LEU A 196 17.98 -22.02 9.28
C LEU A 196 18.36 -20.56 9.06
N SER A 197 19.32 -20.29 8.19
CA SER A 197 19.82 -18.95 7.91
C SER A 197 19.38 -18.46 6.54
N PHE A 198 18.90 -17.22 6.50
CA PHE A 198 18.50 -16.52 5.28
C PHE A 198 19.33 -15.26 5.12
N ALA A 199 19.89 -15.04 3.94
CA ALA A 199 20.63 -13.84 3.61
C ALA A 199 20.16 -13.25 2.28
N ALA A 200 20.01 -11.94 2.21
CA ALA A 200 19.69 -11.21 0.99
C ALA A 200 20.38 -9.85 0.96
N ASP A 201 20.81 -9.43 -0.23
CA ASP A 201 21.27 -8.06 -0.48
C ASP A 201 20.04 -7.20 -0.79
N VAL A 202 19.96 -6.02 -0.17
CA VAL A 202 18.81 -5.12 -0.25
C VAL A 202 19.27 -3.81 -0.86
N GLU A 203 18.66 -3.37 -1.95
CA GLU A 203 18.88 -2.05 -2.55
C GLU A 203 17.64 -1.19 -2.33
N ASN A 204 17.81 0.01 -1.80
CA ASN A 204 16.72 0.97 -1.64
C ASN A 204 16.54 1.74 -2.95
N VAL A 205 15.45 1.43 -3.67
CA VAL A 205 15.07 2.11 -4.91
C VAL A 205 14.05 3.23 -4.66
N HIS A 206 13.68 3.44 -3.40
CA HIS A 206 12.80 4.50 -2.95
C HIS A 206 13.53 5.83 -2.77
N ASP A 207 12.76 6.92 -2.82
CA ASP A 207 13.24 8.28 -2.56
C ASP A 207 13.41 8.59 -1.05
N TYR A 208 12.93 7.69 -0.18
CA TYR A 208 13.02 7.81 1.28
C TYR A 208 13.87 6.70 1.92
N PRO A 209 14.56 6.98 3.06
CA PRO A 209 15.28 5.94 3.79
C PRO A 209 14.35 4.84 4.30
N VAL A 210 14.79 3.58 4.18
CA VAL A 210 14.06 2.42 4.71
C VAL A 210 14.77 1.91 5.96
N THR A 211 14.06 1.90 7.09
CA THR A 211 14.57 1.47 8.39
C THR A 211 13.69 0.37 9.00
N LEU A 212 14.32 -0.70 9.47
CA LEU A 212 13.69 -1.78 10.24
C LEU A 212 14.48 -2.03 11.52
N SER A 213 13.78 -2.31 12.62
CA SER A 213 14.41 -2.76 13.85
C SER A 213 14.73 -4.25 13.83
N GLY A 214 13.95 -5.04 13.08
CA GLY A 214 14.21 -6.46 12.90
C GLY A 214 13.11 -7.17 12.12
N VAL A 215 13.07 -8.49 12.26
CA VAL A 215 12.10 -9.35 11.60
C VAL A 215 11.37 -10.25 12.61
N GLU A 216 10.09 -10.42 12.40
CA GLU A 216 9.26 -11.46 13.01
C GLU A 216 9.09 -12.58 11.97
N TYR A 217 9.23 -13.84 12.37
CA TYR A 217 9.21 -14.97 11.45
C TYR A 217 8.22 -16.06 11.88
N VAL A 218 7.67 -16.75 10.88
CA VAL A 218 6.92 -18.00 11.02
C VAL A 218 7.40 -18.97 9.94
N VAL A 219 7.76 -20.18 10.34
CA VAL A 219 8.16 -21.28 9.45
C VAL A 219 7.23 -22.45 9.71
N GLU A 220 6.58 -22.92 8.65
CA GLU A 220 5.62 -24.02 8.67
C GLU A 220 5.94 -25.02 7.58
N MET A 221 5.68 -26.30 7.83
CA MET A 221 5.75 -27.34 6.80
C MET A 221 4.52 -28.24 6.92
N ASN A 222 3.68 -28.25 5.88
CA ASN A 222 2.35 -28.90 5.91
C ASN A 222 1.47 -28.47 7.08
N GLY A 223 1.49 -27.17 7.43
CA GLY A 223 0.71 -26.62 8.54
C GLY A 223 1.27 -26.94 9.93
N VAL A 224 2.37 -27.68 10.04
CA VAL A 224 3.11 -27.86 11.30
C VAL A 224 4.02 -26.66 11.51
N GLU A 225 3.77 -25.86 12.55
CA GLU A 225 4.60 -24.71 12.92
C GLU A 225 5.96 -25.18 13.44
N LEU A 226 6.99 -25.12 12.62
CA LEU A 226 8.35 -25.54 12.96
C LEU A 226 9.10 -24.45 13.74
N GLY A 227 8.77 -23.17 13.54
CA GLY A 227 9.39 -22.09 14.31
C GLY A 227 8.67 -20.76 14.17
N THR A 228 8.52 -20.05 15.29
CA THR A 228 7.98 -18.70 15.35
C THR A 228 8.82 -17.84 16.29
N GLY A 229 8.97 -16.55 16.01
CA GLY A 229 9.70 -15.64 16.88
C GLY A 229 10.17 -14.35 16.21
N HIS A 230 11.15 -13.70 16.85
CA HIS A 230 11.69 -12.41 16.42
C HIS A 230 13.21 -12.43 16.38
N ARG A 231 13.81 -11.62 15.50
CA ARG A 231 15.25 -11.37 15.42
C ARG A 231 15.52 -9.87 15.25
N GLU A 232 16.51 -9.36 15.96
CA GLU A 232 17.01 -7.98 15.82
C GLU A 232 17.97 -7.89 14.62
N ALA A 233 17.45 -8.20 13.44
CA ALA A 233 18.15 -8.09 12.17
C ALA A 233 17.75 -6.77 11.48
N GLY A 234 18.16 -5.66 12.10
CA GLY A 234 17.77 -4.32 11.64
C GLY A 234 18.33 -3.98 10.26
N LEU A 235 17.61 -3.14 9.54
CA LEU A 235 17.99 -2.60 8.22
C LEU A 235 17.95 -1.08 8.32
N ASN A 236 18.93 -0.39 7.73
CA ASN A 236 18.87 1.06 7.52
C ASN A 236 19.61 1.38 6.24
N VAL A 237 18.86 1.74 5.19
CA VAL A 237 19.41 1.96 3.85
C VAL A 237 18.87 3.28 3.31
N ALA A 238 19.75 4.23 3.02
CA ALA A 238 19.35 5.52 2.45
C ALA A 238 18.93 5.36 0.97
N PRO A 239 18.26 6.36 0.37
CA PRO A 239 17.86 6.32 -1.04
C PRO A 239 19.04 6.01 -1.96
N GLY A 240 18.88 5.01 -2.83
CA GLY A 240 19.91 4.54 -3.78
C GLY A 240 21.08 3.77 -3.16
N GLU A 241 21.09 3.54 -1.84
CA GLU A 241 22.11 2.73 -1.19
C GLU A 241 21.71 1.24 -1.13
N SER A 242 22.66 0.39 -0.72
CA SER A 242 22.42 -1.03 -0.51
C SER A 242 22.85 -1.47 0.88
N GLY A 243 22.12 -2.41 1.47
CA GLY A 243 22.42 -3.11 2.71
C GLY A 243 22.24 -4.63 2.54
N SER A 244 22.24 -5.34 3.65
CA SER A 244 22.01 -6.80 3.67
C SER A 244 21.17 -7.18 4.87
N ILE A 245 20.25 -8.11 4.69
CA ILE A 245 19.52 -8.77 5.76
C ILE A 245 20.11 -10.16 5.93
N ASP A 246 20.50 -10.52 7.16
CA ASP A 246 20.98 -11.85 7.54
C ASP A 246 20.23 -12.30 8.81
N VAL A 247 19.46 -13.37 8.69
CA VAL A 247 18.51 -13.84 9.71
C VAL A 247 18.70 -15.33 9.91
N THR A 248 19.16 -15.73 11.10
CA THR A 248 19.14 -17.13 11.54
C THR A 248 17.97 -17.40 12.48
N VAL A 249 17.08 -18.31 12.08
CA VAL A 249 15.96 -18.81 12.87
C VAL A 249 16.24 -20.23 13.36
N GLY A 250 15.59 -20.64 14.45
CA GLY A 250 15.68 -22.02 14.95
C GLY A 250 14.37 -22.74 14.74
N LEU A 251 14.40 -23.89 14.08
CA LEU A 251 13.26 -24.80 13.95
C LEU A 251 13.29 -25.83 15.08
N ASP A 252 12.13 -26.16 15.63
CA ASP A 252 11.92 -27.17 16.66
C ASP A 252 12.08 -28.57 16.04
N THR A 253 13.27 -29.18 16.18
CA THR A 253 13.59 -30.47 15.57
C THR A 253 12.61 -31.59 15.98
N PRO A 254 12.16 -31.70 17.24
CA PRO A 254 11.11 -32.66 17.63
C PRO A 254 9.85 -32.62 16.77
N LYS A 255 9.44 -31.44 16.27
CA LYS A 255 8.25 -31.30 15.40
C LYS A 255 8.40 -31.92 14.01
N MET A 256 9.61 -32.35 13.63
CA MET A 256 9.80 -33.10 12.38
C MET A 256 9.06 -34.45 12.38
N ALA A 257 8.80 -35.02 13.56
CA ALA A 257 7.96 -36.21 13.69
C ALA A 257 6.48 -35.93 13.32
N ASP A 258 5.97 -34.73 13.65
CA ASP A 258 4.63 -34.30 13.30
C ASP A 258 4.54 -33.94 11.80
N TRP A 259 5.51 -33.19 11.29
CA TRP A 259 5.61 -32.90 9.85
C TRP A 259 5.58 -34.18 9.01
N TRP A 260 6.34 -35.20 9.41
CA TRP A 260 6.44 -36.45 8.67
C TRP A 260 5.09 -37.17 8.52
N ARG A 261 4.25 -37.11 9.54
CA ARG A 261 2.89 -37.67 9.48
C ARG A 261 2.12 -37.04 8.33
N GLU A 262 2.14 -35.71 8.25
CA GLU A 262 1.46 -34.95 7.20
C GLU A 262 2.10 -35.24 5.84
N HIS A 263 3.44 -35.22 5.75
CA HIS A 263 4.17 -35.55 4.53
C HIS A 263 3.77 -36.89 3.93
N VAL A 264 3.77 -37.97 4.73
CA VAL A 264 3.40 -39.31 4.24
C VAL A 264 1.90 -39.41 3.93
N THR A 265 1.06 -38.72 4.71
CA THR A 265 -0.39 -38.70 4.47
C THR A 265 -0.75 -37.99 3.16
N ASP A 266 0.02 -36.97 2.80
CA ASP A 266 -0.08 -36.19 1.57
C ASP A 266 0.75 -36.80 0.42
N ASP A 267 0.89 -38.12 0.38
CA ASP A 267 1.58 -38.86 -0.68
C ASP A 267 3.04 -38.39 -0.89
N GLU A 268 3.76 -38.14 0.20
CA GLU A 268 5.16 -37.66 0.21
C GLU A 268 5.33 -36.26 -0.43
N VAL A 269 4.30 -35.42 -0.30
CA VAL A 269 4.33 -34.02 -0.72
C VAL A 269 4.31 -33.11 0.50
N SER A 270 5.19 -32.10 0.50
CA SER A 270 5.16 -31.05 1.51
C SER A 270 5.35 -29.65 0.98
N ASP A 271 4.60 -28.70 1.53
CA ASP A 271 4.77 -27.28 1.32
C ASP A 271 5.48 -26.66 2.54
N LEU A 272 6.73 -26.23 2.36
CA LEU A 272 7.50 -25.45 3.31
C LEU A 272 7.23 -23.96 3.09
N SER A 273 6.57 -23.31 4.05
CA SER A 273 6.28 -21.87 4.03
C SER A 273 7.17 -21.14 5.01
N VAL A 274 7.84 -20.08 4.53
CA VAL A 274 8.64 -19.17 5.35
C VAL A 274 8.11 -17.77 5.15
N ARG A 275 7.62 -17.17 6.24
CA ARG A 275 7.07 -15.81 6.27
C ARG A 275 7.85 -14.96 7.25
N MET A 276 8.37 -13.83 6.79
CA MET A 276 9.07 -12.85 7.62
C MET A 276 8.47 -11.46 7.42
N TYR A 277 8.10 -10.84 8.54
CA TYR A 277 7.54 -9.51 8.61
C TYR A 277 8.56 -8.56 9.23
N GLY A 278 8.77 -7.39 8.64
CA GLY A 278 9.54 -6.34 9.30
C GLY A 278 8.83 -5.85 10.56
N TYR A 279 9.59 -5.39 11.56
CA TYR A 279 9.02 -4.60 12.66
C TYR A 279 9.92 -3.40 12.98
N VAL A 280 9.30 -2.38 13.57
CA VAL A 280 9.97 -1.22 14.16
C VAL A 280 9.70 -1.18 15.66
N VAL A 281 10.56 -0.48 16.40
CA VAL A 281 10.35 -0.19 17.82
C VAL A 281 9.95 1.28 17.96
N ARG A 282 8.70 1.52 18.38
CA ARG A 282 8.16 2.86 18.65
C ARG A 282 7.67 2.89 20.09
N ASP A 283 8.09 3.92 20.83
CA ASP A 283 7.77 4.07 22.27
C ASP A 283 8.13 2.85 23.15
N GLY A 284 9.13 2.07 22.73
CA GLY A 284 9.58 0.86 23.40
C GLY A 284 8.76 -0.40 23.09
N GLU A 285 7.73 -0.30 22.25
CA GLU A 285 6.91 -1.41 21.79
C GLU A 285 7.29 -1.85 20.37
N ARG A 286 7.26 -3.16 20.11
CA ARG A 286 7.49 -3.71 18.77
C ARG A 286 6.18 -3.64 17.99
N GLN A 287 6.22 -2.98 16.86
CA GLN A 287 5.09 -2.84 15.96
C GLN A 287 5.46 -3.43 14.61
N ARG A 288 4.69 -4.44 14.17
CA ARG A 288 4.88 -5.08 12.86
C ARG A 288 4.55 -4.06 11.78
N VAL A 289 5.47 -3.84 10.85
CA VAL A 289 5.19 -3.01 9.67
C VAL A 289 4.49 -3.86 8.61
N PRO A 290 3.66 -3.26 7.74
CA PRO A 290 2.94 -3.97 6.67
C PRO A 290 3.88 -4.37 5.51
N MET A 291 5.13 -4.72 5.82
CA MET A 291 6.14 -5.12 4.85
C MET A 291 6.56 -6.55 5.13
N ARG A 292 6.20 -7.44 4.20
CA ARG A 292 6.76 -8.80 4.14
C ARG A 292 8.14 -8.70 3.52
N VAL A 293 9.17 -8.81 4.35
CA VAL A 293 10.55 -8.84 3.85
C VAL A 293 10.86 -10.18 3.16
N PHE A 294 10.09 -11.22 3.49
CA PHE A 294 10.19 -12.53 2.85
C PHE A 294 8.86 -13.28 2.95
N ASP A 295 8.38 -13.80 1.83
CA ASP A 295 7.23 -14.70 1.78
C ASP A 295 7.43 -15.66 0.62
N ARG A 296 7.61 -16.94 0.94
CA ARG A 296 7.81 -17.98 -0.07
C ARG A 296 7.42 -19.35 0.45
N THR A 297 6.78 -20.09 -0.45
CA THR A 297 6.42 -21.49 -0.25
C THR A 297 7.15 -22.37 -1.27
N LEU A 298 7.79 -23.43 -0.79
CA LEU A 298 8.45 -24.44 -1.62
C LEU A 298 7.73 -25.77 -1.47
N ARG A 299 7.40 -26.41 -2.60
CA ARG A 299 6.87 -27.76 -2.63
C ARG A 299 8.00 -28.76 -2.78
N LEU A 300 8.16 -29.60 -1.77
CA LEU A 300 9.00 -30.78 -1.74
C LEU A 300 8.16 -32.01 -2.11
N GLU A 301 8.63 -32.80 -3.06
CA GLU A 301 8.09 -34.12 -3.37
C GLU A 301 9.21 -35.15 -3.16
N THR A 302 8.93 -36.22 -2.42
CA THR A 302 9.88 -37.34 -2.24
C THR A 302 9.28 -38.66 -2.71
N ASP A 303 10.15 -39.65 -2.91
CA ASP A 303 9.76 -41.05 -3.14
C ASP A 303 10.71 -41.95 -2.34
N MET A 304 10.48 -42.03 -1.04
CA MET A 304 11.41 -42.67 -0.11
C MET A 304 11.45 -44.20 -0.27
N LEU A 305 10.36 -44.80 -0.75
CA LEU A 305 10.18 -46.25 -0.82
C LEU A 305 10.26 -46.82 -2.25
N GLY A 306 9.93 -46.04 -3.28
CA GLY A 306 9.94 -46.45 -4.69
C GLY A 306 11.28 -46.27 -5.39
N GLY A 307 12.19 -45.48 -4.81
CA GLY A 307 13.50 -45.17 -5.41
C GLY A 307 13.41 -44.17 -6.57
N GLY A 308 12.32 -43.39 -6.62
CA GLY A 308 12.16 -42.22 -7.48
C GLY A 308 13.05 -41.05 -7.07
N GLY A 309 12.99 -39.97 -7.85
CA GLY A 309 13.74 -38.75 -7.58
C GLY A 309 12.97 -37.82 -6.63
N THR A 310 13.70 -37.03 -5.87
CA THR A 310 13.15 -35.89 -5.14
C THR A 310 12.99 -34.70 -6.08
N SER A 311 12.03 -33.82 -5.78
CA SER A 311 11.97 -32.53 -6.44
C SER A 311 11.56 -31.43 -5.48
N VAL A 312 12.11 -30.24 -5.71
CA VAL A 312 11.75 -29.03 -4.98
C VAL A 312 11.40 -27.97 -6.00
N SER A 313 10.23 -27.38 -5.86
CA SER A 313 9.75 -26.34 -6.78
C SER A 313 9.11 -25.20 -6.00
N PRO A 314 9.27 -23.95 -6.44
CA PRO A 314 8.52 -22.84 -5.86
C PRO A 314 7.04 -23.02 -6.19
N VAL A 315 6.19 -22.92 -5.17
CA VAL A 315 4.75 -22.75 -5.36
C VAL A 315 4.52 -21.28 -5.58
N GLU A 316 3.78 -20.92 -6.63
CA GLU A 316 3.25 -19.58 -6.79
C GLU A 316 2.40 -19.27 -5.56
N THR A 317 2.99 -18.54 -4.62
CA THR A 317 2.25 -17.99 -3.50
C THR A 317 1.50 -16.83 -4.12
N PRO A 318 0.15 -16.80 -4.06
CA PRO A 318 -0.58 -15.65 -4.57
C PRO A 318 0.06 -14.43 -3.93
N GLU A 319 0.51 -13.49 -4.78
CA GLU A 319 1.00 -12.20 -4.37
C GLU A 319 -0.17 -11.50 -3.69
N ASN A 320 -0.42 -11.83 -2.42
CA ASN A 320 -0.99 -10.88 -1.50
C ASN A 320 0.14 -9.88 -1.27
N GLU A 321 0.43 -9.09 -2.30
CA GLU A 321 1.02 -7.78 -2.14
C GLU A 321 0.30 -7.19 -0.95
N SER A 322 1.09 -6.76 0.03
CA SER A 322 0.49 -6.09 1.17
C SER A 322 -0.06 -4.79 0.58
N ASP A 323 -1.32 -4.84 0.16
CA ASP A 323 -2.11 -3.73 -0.37
C ASP A 323 -2.38 -2.82 0.82
N TYR A 324 -1.31 -2.21 1.31
CA TYR A 324 -1.44 -0.97 2.03
C TYR A 324 -2.04 0.03 1.04
N GLU A 325 -3.13 0.68 1.40
CA GLU A 325 -3.64 1.83 0.67
C GLU A 325 -3.16 3.09 1.39
N SER A 326 -2.51 4.02 0.67
CA SER A 326 -2.18 5.32 1.24
C SER A 326 -3.45 6.00 1.67
N PRO A 327 -3.39 6.81 2.75
CA PRO A 327 -4.54 7.61 3.11
C PRO A 327 -4.93 8.48 1.93
N THR A 328 -6.17 8.38 1.49
CA THR A 328 -6.72 9.21 0.41
C THR A 328 -7.71 10.22 1.00
N VAL A 329 -7.84 11.38 0.36
CA VAL A 329 -8.84 12.37 0.77
C VAL A 329 -10.14 12.07 0.06
N THR A 330 -11.21 11.86 0.82
CA THR A 330 -12.56 11.65 0.28
C THR A 330 -13.36 12.95 0.25
N GLU A 331 -13.15 13.81 1.23
CA GLU A 331 -13.88 15.07 1.37
C GLU A 331 -12.96 16.16 1.95
N THR A 332 -13.19 17.41 1.57
CA THR A 332 -12.47 18.56 2.12
C THR A 332 -13.39 19.76 2.21
N ASP A 333 -13.50 20.30 3.42
CA ASP A 333 -14.26 21.49 3.75
C ASP A 333 -13.32 22.62 4.17
N GLN A 334 -13.64 23.84 3.73
CA GLN A 334 -12.90 25.04 4.11
C GLN A 334 -13.83 26.12 4.67
N ARG A 335 -13.37 26.76 5.75
CA ARG A 335 -14.07 27.88 6.39
C ARG A 335 -13.11 28.89 6.98
N TRP A 336 -13.60 30.11 7.15
CA TRP A 336 -12.87 31.13 7.89
C TRP A 336 -12.87 30.81 9.39
N GLY A 337 -11.69 30.93 10.00
CA GLY A 337 -11.46 30.84 11.44
C GLY A 337 -11.32 32.22 12.09
N ALA A 338 -10.36 32.37 13.00
CA ALA A 338 -10.08 33.63 13.67
C ALA A 338 -9.65 34.73 12.67
N VAL A 339 -10.28 35.91 12.77
CA VAL A 339 -9.99 37.08 11.94
C VAL A 339 -9.37 38.17 12.80
N THR A 340 -8.12 38.51 12.50
CA THR A 340 -7.37 39.62 13.11
C THR A 340 -7.08 40.70 12.07
N ASP A 341 -6.41 41.79 12.48
CA ASP A 341 -6.02 42.83 11.54
C ASP A 341 -4.94 42.33 10.56
N ASP A 342 -3.97 41.56 11.06
CA ASP A 342 -2.82 41.08 10.25
C ASP A 342 -3.13 39.78 9.49
N THR A 343 -3.91 38.88 10.08
CA THR A 343 -4.18 37.56 9.49
C THR A 343 -5.64 37.13 9.59
N THR A 344 -6.07 36.34 8.60
CA THR A 344 -7.34 35.61 8.62
C THR A 344 -7.06 34.11 8.55
N ALA A 345 -7.51 33.34 9.53
CA ALA A 345 -7.31 31.89 9.55
C ALA A 345 -8.22 31.20 8.51
N ILE A 346 -7.67 30.24 7.77
CA ILE A 346 -8.40 29.28 6.94
C ILE A 346 -8.32 27.95 7.66
N VAL A 347 -9.47 27.43 8.11
CA VAL A 347 -9.58 26.09 8.68
C VAL A 347 -9.97 25.16 7.55
N THR A 348 -9.15 24.14 7.33
CA THR A 348 -9.36 23.07 6.35
C THR A 348 -9.57 21.78 7.14
N ASP A 349 -10.76 21.21 7.02
CA ASP A 349 -11.11 19.92 7.60
C ASP A 349 -11.19 18.92 6.43
N ALA A 350 -10.34 17.89 6.45
CA ALA A 350 -10.26 16.87 5.40
C ALA A 350 -10.59 15.49 5.98
N THR A 351 -11.50 14.78 5.33
CA THR A 351 -11.84 13.39 5.66
C THR A 351 -10.87 12.47 4.92
N LEU A 352 -10.10 11.71 5.69
CA LEU A 352 -9.17 10.72 5.20
C LEU A 352 -9.85 9.35 5.20
N ASP A 353 -9.69 8.61 4.10
CA ASP A 353 -9.90 7.18 4.04
C ASP A 353 -8.57 6.51 4.37
N THR A 354 -8.53 5.74 5.45
CA THR A 354 -7.30 5.21 6.05
C THR A 354 -7.35 3.69 6.08
N PRO A 355 -6.20 2.99 6.17
CA PRO A 355 -6.20 1.53 6.24
C PRO A 355 -7.07 0.98 7.38
N ASP A 356 -7.89 -0.02 7.07
CA ASP A 356 -8.74 -0.71 8.06
C ASP A 356 -7.93 -1.49 9.11
N ASP A 357 -6.66 -1.82 8.82
CA ASP A 357 -5.79 -2.55 9.75
C ASP A 357 -5.38 -1.66 10.94
N PRO A 358 -5.78 -1.99 12.18
CA PRO A 358 -5.49 -1.14 13.34
C PRO A 358 -4.01 -1.06 13.71
N GLY A 359 -3.22 -2.11 13.42
CA GLY A 359 -1.78 -2.10 13.68
C GLY A 359 -1.06 -1.17 12.70
N LEU A 360 -1.57 -1.10 11.47
CA LEU A 360 -1.08 -0.20 10.45
C LEU A 360 -1.47 1.26 10.69
N ALA A 361 -2.73 1.51 11.02
CA ALA A 361 -3.22 2.86 11.34
C ALA A 361 -2.45 3.48 12.54
N ALA A 362 -2.09 2.64 13.53
CA ALA A 362 -1.26 3.04 14.67
C ALA A 362 0.19 3.41 14.29
N LEU A 363 0.71 2.89 13.18
CA LEU A 363 2.05 3.21 12.68
C LEU A 363 2.05 4.46 11.79
N LEU A 364 0.95 4.69 11.07
CA LEU A 364 0.82 5.76 10.09
C LEU A 364 0.78 7.13 10.76
N SER A 365 1.83 7.92 10.54
CA SER A 365 1.86 9.35 10.85
C SER A 365 1.87 10.17 9.57
N LEU A 366 1.26 11.35 9.61
CA LEU A 366 1.08 12.22 8.44
C LEU A 366 1.59 13.62 8.73
N ASP A 367 2.55 14.10 7.94
CA ASP A 367 2.99 15.50 7.93
C ASP A 367 2.38 16.18 6.71
N VAL A 368 1.53 17.19 6.93
CA VAL A 368 0.82 17.90 5.86
C VAL A 368 1.20 19.36 5.88
N ARG A 369 1.58 19.89 4.71
CA ARG A 369 1.74 21.32 4.44
C ARG A 369 0.73 21.75 3.41
N GLN A 370 0.19 22.95 3.56
CA GLN A 370 -0.79 23.53 2.66
C GLN A 370 -0.35 24.93 2.26
N SER A 371 -0.48 25.25 0.98
CA SER A 371 -0.31 26.59 0.43
C SER A 371 -1.56 27.01 -0.33
N THR A 372 -2.07 28.21 -0.05
CA THR A 372 -3.20 28.80 -0.77
C THR A 372 -2.75 30.03 -1.53
N THR A 373 -3.09 30.07 -2.82
CA THR A 373 -2.85 31.21 -3.70
C THR A 373 -4.16 31.82 -4.17
N ILE A 374 -4.19 33.14 -4.36
CA ILE A 374 -5.29 33.84 -5.04
C ILE A 374 -4.71 34.64 -6.20
N ASN A 375 -5.17 34.39 -7.42
CA ASN A 375 -4.63 34.99 -8.64
C ASN A 375 -3.09 34.87 -8.73
N GLY A 376 -2.56 33.73 -8.29
CA GLY A 376 -1.12 33.41 -8.28
C GLY A 376 -0.29 34.17 -7.24
N ILE A 377 -0.91 34.79 -6.23
CA ILE A 377 -0.24 35.33 -5.04
C ILE A 377 -0.40 34.32 -3.92
N THR A 378 0.69 33.83 -3.33
CA THR A 378 0.60 33.05 -2.08
C THR A 378 0.07 33.93 -0.97
N VAL A 379 -1.12 33.60 -0.47
CA VAL A 379 -1.77 34.38 0.59
C VAL A 379 -1.74 33.66 1.92
N ALA A 380 -1.67 32.32 1.95
CA ALA A 380 -1.66 31.55 3.18
C ALA A 380 -0.75 30.33 3.05
N GLU A 381 -0.07 30.00 4.14
CA GLU A 381 0.66 28.75 4.32
C GLU A 381 0.31 28.18 5.70
N GLY A 382 0.29 26.85 5.81
CA GLY A 382 0.02 26.16 7.06
C GLY A 382 0.60 24.76 7.05
N SER A 383 0.78 24.18 8.23
CA SER A 383 1.23 22.81 8.37
C SER A 383 0.61 22.16 9.61
N THR A 384 0.34 20.87 9.53
CA THR A 384 -0.08 20.06 10.66
C THR A 384 0.63 18.71 10.60
N ALA A 385 0.78 18.05 11.75
CA ALA A 385 1.30 16.70 11.83
C ALA A 385 0.39 15.88 12.74
N VAL A 386 0.12 14.64 12.33
CA VAL A 386 -0.68 13.67 13.09
C VAL A 386 0.19 12.45 13.33
N ASP A 387 0.33 12.04 14.59
CA ASP A 387 1.25 10.97 15.00
C ASP A 387 0.69 9.55 14.75
N SER A 388 -0.63 9.43 14.64
CA SER A 388 -1.37 8.20 14.35
C SER A 388 -2.73 8.54 13.75
N VAL A 389 -3.25 7.72 12.84
CA VAL A 389 -4.63 7.88 12.33
C VAL A 389 -5.57 6.82 12.89
N GLU A 390 -6.87 7.13 12.95
CA GLU A 390 -7.89 6.11 13.20
C GLU A 390 -8.08 5.20 11.97
N PRO A 391 -8.32 3.89 12.14
CA PRO A 391 -8.53 2.97 11.01
C PRO A 391 -9.88 3.22 10.31
N GLY A 392 -9.90 3.01 8.99
CA GLY A 392 -11.05 3.21 8.13
C GLY A 392 -11.29 4.66 7.75
N SER A 393 -11.59 5.54 8.72
CA SER A 393 -11.74 6.97 8.43
C SER A 393 -11.30 7.84 9.59
N ASP A 394 -10.61 8.93 9.27
CA ASP A 394 -10.14 9.92 10.23
C ASP A 394 -10.33 11.35 9.68
N THR A 395 -10.34 12.35 10.55
CA THR A 395 -10.47 13.76 10.18
C THR A 395 -9.18 14.52 10.47
N LEU A 396 -8.56 15.03 9.42
CA LEU A 396 -7.43 15.94 9.51
C LEU A 396 -7.90 17.39 9.54
N SER A 397 -7.63 18.11 10.62
CA SER A 397 -7.85 19.56 10.68
C SER A 397 -6.54 20.32 10.59
N LEU A 398 -6.44 21.22 9.61
CA LEU A 398 -5.30 22.11 9.39
C LEU A 398 -5.77 23.56 9.43
N THR A 399 -5.05 24.41 10.14
CA THR A 399 -5.26 25.87 10.08
C THR A 399 -4.08 26.51 9.37
N SER A 400 -4.35 27.21 8.27
CA SER A 400 -3.39 28.09 7.60
C SER A 400 -3.74 29.55 7.88
N LEU A 401 -2.73 30.42 7.95
CA LEU A 401 -2.93 31.84 8.22
C LEU A 401 -2.77 32.63 6.94
N LYS A 402 -3.86 33.24 6.48
CA LYS A 402 -3.85 34.16 5.35
C LYS A 402 -3.30 35.51 5.78
N ASP A 403 -2.25 36.00 5.13
CA ASP A 403 -1.74 37.36 5.30
C ASP A 403 -2.75 38.37 4.73
N ASN A 404 -3.22 39.30 5.56
CA ASN A 404 -4.13 40.36 5.15
C ASN A 404 -3.40 41.49 4.40
N GLY A 405 -2.08 41.63 4.59
CA GLY A 405 -1.23 42.55 3.84
C GLY A 405 -1.15 42.21 2.34
N ALA A 406 -1.45 40.97 1.94
CA ALA A 406 -1.52 40.57 0.54
C ALA A 406 -2.80 41.02 -0.18
N VAL A 407 -3.82 41.49 0.56
CA VAL A 407 -5.13 41.85 -0.02
C VAL A 407 -5.04 42.97 -1.05
N PRO A 408 -4.33 44.08 -0.84
CA PRO A 408 -4.20 45.13 -1.85
C PRO A 408 -3.62 44.63 -3.19
N GLU A 409 -2.64 43.73 -3.14
CA GLU A 409 -2.06 43.14 -4.35
C GLU A 409 -3.04 42.18 -5.04
N TRP A 410 -3.68 41.30 -4.28
CA TRP A 410 -4.73 40.41 -4.81
C TRP A 410 -5.87 41.23 -5.45
N TRP A 411 -6.37 42.24 -4.74
CA TRP A 411 -7.46 43.10 -5.19
C TRP A 411 -7.12 43.79 -6.52
N ALA A 412 -5.91 44.32 -6.66
CA ALA A 412 -5.46 44.90 -7.92
C ALA A 412 -5.46 43.87 -9.07
N ARG A 413 -5.03 42.62 -8.82
CA ARG A 413 -5.10 41.55 -9.84
C ARG A 413 -6.54 41.18 -10.18
N HIS A 414 -7.40 41.07 -9.17
CA HIS A 414 -8.83 40.80 -9.35
C HIS A 414 -9.49 41.83 -10.27
N LEU A 415 -9.32 43.12 -10.00
CA LEU A 415 -9.86 44.19 -10.86
C LEU A 415 -9.28 44.15 -12.28
N ASN A 416 -7.97 43.91 -12.41
CA ASN A 416 -7.31 43.84 -13.73
C ASN A 416 -7.72 42.59 -14.54
N ASP A 417 -8.22 41.53 -13.88
CA ASP A 417 -8.76 40.32 -14.51
C ASP A 417 -10.28 40.39 -14.71
N GLY A 418 -10.85 41.60 -14.73
CA GLY A 418 -12.27 41.81 -14.95
C GLY A 418 -13.13 41.43 -13.75
N GLU A 419 -12.66 41.73 -12.54
CA GLU A 419 -13.32 41.37 -11.28
C GLU A 419 -13.45 39.86 -11.07
N ARG A 420 -12.43 39.11 -11.50
CA ARG A 420 -12.38 37.64 -11.38
C ARG A 420 -11.22 37.19 -10.52
N SER A 421 -11.42 36.16 -9.72
CA SER A 421 -10.37 35.57 -8.91
C SER A 421 -10.42 34.06 -8.88
N ARG A 422 -9.27 33.44 -9.06
CA ARG A 422 -9.04 32.00 -8.87
C ARG A 422 -8.27 31.76 -7.59
N VAL A 423 -8.83 30.94 -6.72
CA VAL A 423 -8.16 30.44 -5.50
C VAL A 423 -7.68 29.03 -5.77
N VAL A 424 -6.42 28.74 -5.44
CA VAL A 424 -5.82 27.41 -5.56
C VAL A 424 -5.21 27.04 -4.23
N THR A 425 -5.68 25.97 -3.61
CA THR A 425 -5.10 25.40 -2.39
C THR A 425 -4.45 24.06 -2.72
N THR A 426 -3.14 24.00 -2.53
CA THR A 426 -2.32 22.82 -2.82
C THR A 426 -1.77 22.26 -1.50
N PRO A 427 -2.27 21.09 -1.05
CA PRO A 427 -1.64 20.33 0.01
C PRO A 427 -0.47 19.51 -0.53
N THR A 428 0.51 19.29 0.32
CA THR A 428 1.60 18.32 0.15
C THR A 428 1.66 17.51 1.43
N ALA A 429 1.63 16.19 1.34
CA ALA A 429 1.62 15.33 2.50
C ALA A 429 2.65 14.23 2.39
N THR A 430 3.23 13.87 3.53
CA THR A 430 4.16 12.75 3.66
C THR A 430 3.62 11.81 4.73
N ALA A 431 3.31 10.58 4.33
CA ALA A 431 2.89 9.47 5.18
C ALA A 431 4.11 8.67 5.63
N ASP A 432 4.32 8.53 6.93
CA ASP A 432 5.37 7.69 7.53
C ASP A 432 4.71 6.46 8.16
N VAL A 433 5.06 5.28 7.65
CA VAL A 433 4.52 3.99 8.10
C VAL A 433 5.45 3.27 9.08
N GLY A 434 6.32 4.03 9.74
CA GLY A 434 7.31 3.58 10.71
C GLY A 434 8.59 3.05 10.05
N ALA A 435 8.48 2.29 8.96
CA ALA A 435 9.65 1.75 8.27
C ALA A 435 10.21 2.70 7.19
N THR A 436 9.35 3.47 6.53
CA THR A 436 9.72 4.43 5.48
C THR A 436 8.60 5.45 5.30
N LYS A 437 8.86 6.47 4.48
CA LYS A 437 7.90 7.52 4.12
C LYS A 437 7.40 7.37 2.70
N PHE A 438 6.23 7.92 2.42
CA PHE A 438 5.60 8.00 1.11
C PHE A 438 4.98 9.39 0.94
N ASP A 439 4.99 9.90 -0.30
CA ASP A 439 4.21 11.08 -0.62
C ASP A 439 2.73 10.68 -0.73
N ALA A 440 1.87 11.41 -0.03
CA ALA A 440 0.43 11.23 -0.09
C ALA A 440 -0.18 12.36 -0.91
N ASP A 441 -0.92 12.01 -1.97
CA ASP A 441 -1.68 12.97 -2.76
C ASP A 441 -3.01 13.27 -2.08
N LEU A 442 -3.12 14.45 -1.49
CA LEU A 442 -4.33 14.93 -0.85
C LEU A 442 -5.23 15.75 -1.81
N GLY A 443 -4.82 15.90 -3.07
CA GLY A 443 -5.57 16.61 -4.11
C GLY A 443 -5.47 18.14 -4.03
N THR A 444 -5.34 18.80 -5.19
CA THR A 444 -5.40 20.27 -5.26
C THR A 444 -6.85 20.74 -5.41
N ARG A 445 -7.25 21.71 -4.57
CA ARG A 445 -8.57 22.34 -4.65
C ARG A 445 -8.47 23.68 -5.38
N GLU A 446 -9.43 23.93 -6.27
CA GLU A 446 -9.57 25.20 -6.96
C GLU A 446 -10.99 25.75 -6.83
N SER A 447 -11.12 27.06 -6.64
CA SER A 447 -12.38 27.79 -6.72
C SER A 447 -12.22 29.06 -7.55
N VAL A 448 -13.33 29.56 -8.10
CA VAL A 448 -13.37 30.83 -8.82
C VAL A 448 -14.57 31.62 -8.30
N PHE A 449 -14.38 32.93 -8.11
CA PHE A 449 -15.47 33.86 -7.84
C PHE A 449 -15.28 35.15 -8.64
N GLU A 450 -16.39 35.83 -8.86
CA GLU A 450 -16.47 37.07 -9.62
C GLU A 450 -17.24 38.12 -8.81
N THR A 451 -16.94 39.40 -9.03
CA THR A 451 -17.76 40.51 -8.55
C THR A 451 -18.23 41.37 -9.72
N ASP A 452 -19.20 42.25 -9.46
CA ASP A 452 -19.60 43.30 -10.41
C ASP A 452 -19.90 44.60 -9.65
N LEU A 453 -18.82 45.29 -9.25
CA LEU A 453 -18.90 46.47 -8.40
C LEU A 453 -19.47 47.69 -9.11
N LEU A 454 -19.22 47.80 -10.43
CA LEU A 454 -19.60 48.96 -11.23
C LEU A 454 -20.95 48.80 -11.93
N ALA A 455 -21.58 47.61 -11.89
CA ALA A 455 -22.89 47.34 -12.50
C ALA A 455 -23.93 48.41 -12.16
N GLY A 456 -24.04 48.77 -10.87
CA GLY A 456 -25.02 49.76 -10.40
C GLY A 456 -24.82 51.16 -10.97
N MET A 457 -23.60 51.50 -11.35
CA MET A 457 -23.27 52.79 -11.96
C MET A 457 -23.58 52.82 -13.46
N ASN A 458 -23.64 51.67 -14.14
CA ASN A 458 -23.71 51.59 -15.59
C ASN A 458 -25.15 51.58 -16.13
N GLY A 459 -25.31 52.06 -17.37
CA GLY A 459 -26.55 51.95 -18.15
C GLY A 459 -27.22 53.29 -18.45
N ASP A 460 -28.39 53.20 -19.09
CA ASP A 460 -29.19 54.36 -19.47
C ASP A 460 -29.74 55.10 -18.24
N ARG A 461 -29.87 56.43 -18.35
CA ARG A 461 -30.32 57.31 -17.28
C ARG A 461 -31.30 58.36 -17.82
N ASN A 462 -32.06 58.97 -16.93
CA ASN A 462 -32.90 60.13 -17.22
C ASN A 462 -32.98 61.02 -15.97
N GLU A 463 -31.82 61.42 -15.48
CA GLU A 463 -31.71 62.23 -14.26
C GLU A 463 -31.61 63.72 -14.64
N GLU A 464 -32.46 64.55 -14.02
CA GLU A 464 -32.46 66.00 -14.24
C GLU A 464 -31.51 66.71 -13.27
N VAL A 465 -30.50 67.40 -13.81
CA VAL A 465 -29.60 68.26 -13.05
C VAL A 465 -30.17 69.67 -13.05
N GLN A 466 -30.59 70.14 -11.87
CA GLN A 466 -31.17 71.47 -11.71
C GLN A 466 -30.14 72.47 -11.22
N VAL A 467 -30.13 73.65 -11.84
CA VAL A 467 -29.38 74.84 -11.40
C VAL A 467 -30.40 75.92 -11.10
N GLN A 468 -30.42 76.42 -9.86
CA GLN A 468 -31.40 77.39 -9.34
C GLN A 468 -32.87 77.00 -9.59
N GLY A 469 -33.19 75.71 -9.46
CA GLY A 469 -34.56 75.20 -9.63
C GLY A 469 -35.04 75.12 -11.08
N ARG A 470 -34.13 75.15 -12.06
CA ARG A 470 -34.40 74.90 -13.48
C ARG A 470 -33.53 73.76 -13.98
N THR A 471 -34.11 72.84 -14.75
CA THR A 471 -33.37 71.77 -15.41
C THR A 471 -32.35 72.37 -16.37
N ALA A 472 -31.07 72.27 -16.01
CA ALA A 472 -29.96 72.76 -16.81
C ALA A 472 -29.46 71.69 -17.77
N MET A 473 -29.39 70.46 -17.29
CA MET A 473 -28.83 69.32 -17.99
C MET A 473 -29.58 68.05 -17.60
N VAL A 474 -29.60 67.06 -18.50
CA VAL A 474 -30.13 65.71 -18.22
C VAL A 474 -29.00 64.70 -18.42
N VAL A 475 -28.75 63.85 -17.42
CA VAL A 475 -27.86 62.69 -17.57
C VAL A 475 -28.62 61.58 -18.28
N THR A 476 -28.13 61.18 -19.45
CA THR A 476 -28.80 60.19 -20.32
C THR A 476 -28.19 58.80 -20.25
N GLY A 477 -26.96 58.67 -19.76
CA GLY A 477 -26.32 57.36 -19.59
C GLY A 477 -24.96 57.46 -18.92
N VAL A 478 -24.55 56.37 -18.30
CA VAL A 478 -23.26 56.24 -17.62
C VAL A 478 -22.59 54.95 -18.07
N ASP A 479 -21.31 55.05 -18.42
CA ASP A 479 -20.43 53.92 -18.70
C ASP A 479 -19.16 54.07 -17.86
N SER A 480 -18.94 53.12 -16.95
CA SER A 480 -17.85 53.09 -16.00
C SER A 480 -17.10 51.77 -16.11
N ALA A 481 -15.78 51.85 -16.14
CA ALA A 481 -14.90 50.70 -16.20
C ALA A 481 -13.66 50.92 -15.32
N TRP A 482 -13.09 49.83 -14.82
CA TRP A 482 -11.79 49.87 -14.16
C TRP A 482 -10.69 50.23 -15.16
N GLY A 483 -9.85 51.18 -14.77
CA GLY A 483 -8.53 51.31 -15.35
C GLY A 483 -7.55 50.33 -14.70
N ARG A 484 -6.29 50.35 -15.14
CA ARG A 484 -5.24 49.49 -14.59
C ARG A 484 -5.02 49.77 -13.09
N ALA A 485 -5.33 48.79 -12.25
CA ALA A 485 -5.17 48.84 -10.81
C ALA A 485 -3.74 48.44 -10.37
N THR A 486 -3.30 48.99 -9.24
CA THR A 486 -2.07 48.64 -8.50
C THR A 486 -2.41 48.38 -7.03
N PRO A 487 -1.51 47.82 -6.21
CA PRO A 487 -1.76 47.66 -4.77
C PRO A 487 -2.08 48.98 -4.05
N GLU A 488 -1.69 50.13 -4.61
CA GLU A 488 -1.94 51.44 -4.03
C GLU A 488 -3.22 52.10 -4.55
N THR A 489 -3.61 51.83 -5.81
CA THR A 489 -4.71 52.57 -6.45
C THR A 489 -5.56 51.74 -7.40
N ALA A 490 -6.88 51.95 -7.38
CA ALA A 490 -7.81 51.47 -8.39
C ALA A 490 -8.51 52.66 -9.08
N PRO A 491 -8.14 53.00 -10.31
CA PRO A 491 -8.82 54.04 -11.07
C PRO A 491 -10.11 53.51 -11.69
N ILE A 492 -11.21 54.25 -11.54
CA ILE A 492 -12.46 54.10 -12.29
C ILE A 492 -12.48 55.19 -13.37
N GLN A 493 -12.69 54.78 -14.61
CA GLN A 493 -12.93 55.68 -15.73
C GLN A 493 -14.43 55.73 -15.98
N THR A 494 -15.02 56.91 -15.85
CA THR A 494 -16.45 57.11 -16.02
C THR A 494 -16.70 58.08 -17.16
N ARG A 495 -17.62 57.70 -18.04
CA ARG A 495 -18.15 58.47 -19.15
C ARG A 495 -19.62 58.72 -18.91
N THR A 496 -19.97 59.97 -18.66
CA THR A 496 -21.35 60.38 -18.41
C THR A 496 -21.88 61.11 -19.63
N SER A 497 -22.84 60.51 -20.32
CA SER A 497 -23.55 61.15 -21.42
C SER A 497 -24.57 62.13 -20.86
N VAL A 498 -24.50 63.37 -21.32
CA VAL A 498 -25.34 64.46 -20.83
C VAL A 498 -25.98 65.24 -21.98
N ARG A 499 -27.12 65.88 -21.72
CA ARG A 499 -27.84 66.74 -22.66
C ARG A 499 -28.14 68.08 -22.03
N ASN A 500 -27.69 69.17 -22.64
CA ASN A 500 -27.98 70.53 -22.20
C ASN A 500 -29.38 70.96 -22.65
N GLU A 501 -30.27 71.28 -21.72
CA GLU A 501 -31.64 71.73 -22.00
C GLU A 501 -31.75 73.24 -22.20
N LEU A 502 -30.69 73.98 -21.84
CA LEU A 502 -30.66 75.44 -21.90
C LEU A 502 -30.23 75.94 -23.29
N ALA A 503 -30.60 77.19 -23.58
CA ALA A 503 -30.13 77.91 -24.76
C ALA A 503 -28.76 78.60 -24.54
N THR A 504 -28.08 78.28 -23.44
CA THR A 504 -26.77 78.80 -23.04
C THR A 504 -25.84 77.65 -22.66
N PRO A 505 -24.51 77.80 -22.81
CA PRO A 505 -23.57 76.76 -22.41
C PRO A 505 -23.68 76.44 -20.92
N VAL A 506 -23.53 75.16 -20.58
CA VAL A 506 -23.44 74.66 -19.20
C VAL A 506 -22.03 74.10 -19.00
N THR A 507 -21.36 74.46 -17.92
CA THR A 507 -20.01 73.96 -17.64
C THR A 507 -20.01 73.05 -16.41
N VAL A 508 -19.51 71.83 -16.56
CA VAL A 508 -19.22 70.93 -15.42
C VAL A 508 -17.80 71.23 -14.96
N GLU A 509 -17.67 72.00 -13.87
CA GLU A 509 -16.37 72.50 -13.41
C GLU A 509 -15.57 71.40 -12.71
N SER A 510 -16.20 70.67 -11.79
CA SER A 510 -15.55 69.63 -11.00
C SER A 510 -16.53 68.60 -10.49
N ILE A 511 -16.04 67.38 -10.24
CA ILE A 511 -16.78 66.29 -9.61
C ILE A 511 -16.14 65.99 -8.26
N HIS A 512 -16.93 66.02 -7.20
CA HIS A 512 -16.58 65.49 -5.89
C HIS A 512 -17.16 64.08 -5.76
N TYR A 513 -16.38 63.14 -5.25
CA TYR A 513 -16.83 61.77 -5.05
C TYR A 513 -16.30 61.23 -3.73
N SER A 514 -17.15 60.48 -3.03
CA SER A 514 -16.78 59.64 -1.89
C SER A 514 -17.14 58.19 -2.17
N VAL A 515 -16.22 57.29 -1.85
CA VAL A 515 -16.41 55.85 -2.01
C VAL A 515 -16.02 55.17 -0.71
N ALA A 516 -16.94 54.41 -0.15
CA ALA A 516 -16.72 53.64 1.06
C ALA A 516 -17.23 52.21 0.88
N THR A 517 -16.62 51.28 1.62
CA THR A 517 -17.12 49.91 1.69
C THR A 517 -17.01 49.39 3.12
N ASN A 518 -18.11 48.88 3.68
CA ASN A 518 -18.20 48.47 5.09
C ASN A 518 -17.63 49.53 6.06
N GLY A 519 -17.82 50.82 5.78
CA GLY A 519 -17.27 51.93 6.58
C GLY A 519 -15.75 52.13 6.46
N VAL A 520 -15.11 51.62 5.41
CA VAL A 520 -13.72 51.94 5.03
C VAL A 520 -13.76 52.91 3.84
N THR A 521 -13.33 54.16 4.06
CA THR A 521 -13.30 55.19 3.00
C THR A 521 -12.12 54.96 2.06
N LEU A 522 -12.41 54.53 0.84
CA LEU A 522 -11.45 54.32 -0.25
C LEU A 522 -11.14 55.62 -1.00
N ALA A 523 -12.11 56.53 -1.08
CA ALA A 523 -11.91 57.85 -1.65
C ALA A 523 -12.85 58.89 -1.02
N ASP A 524 -12.36 60.12 -0.94
CA ASP A 524 -13.10 61.33 -0.59
C ASP A 524 -12.31 62.50 -1.22
N ARG A 525 -12.60 62.80 -2.48
CA ARG A 525 -11.73 63.63 -3.35
C ARG A 525 -12.55 64.44 -4.35
N SER A 526 -11.92 65.45 -4.95
CA SER A 526 -12.50 66.21 -6.07
C SER A 526 -11.59 66.16 -7.29
N VAL A 527 -12.18 66.01 -8.47
CA VAL A 527 -11.52 66.01 -9.77
C VAL A 527 -11.99 67.24 -10.54
N GLN A 528 -11.05 67.99 -11.11
CA GLN A 528 -11.37 69.08 -12.02
C GLN A 528 -11.71 68.49 -13.39
N VAL A 529 -12.83 68.93 -13.97
CA VAL A 529 -13.35 68.44 -15.25
C VAL A 529 -13.22 69.59 -16.27
N GLY A 530 -13.97 70.68 -16.08
CA GLY A 530 -13.94 71.86 -16.94
C GLY A 530 -14.65 71.67 -18.29
N GLU A 531 -15.56 70.71 -18.40
CA GLU A 531 -16.24 70.35 -19.65
C GLU A 531 -17.36 71.37 -19.97
N VAL A 532 -17.45 71.82 -21.22
CA VAL A 532 -18.42 72.84 -21.65
C VAL A 532 -19.42 72.22 -22.62
N ILE A 533 -20.66 72.06 -22.17
CA ILE A 533 -21.74 71.48 -22.95
C ILE A 533 -22.46 72.59 -23.70
N ASP A 534 -22.38 72.56 -25.03
CA ASP A 534 -22.99 73.55 -25.91
C ASP A 534 -24.53 73.64 -25.73
N PRO A 535 -25.16 74.78 -26.08
CA PRO A 535 -26.60 74.93 -26.00
C PRO A 535 -27.36 73.88 -26.79
N ARG A 536 -28.37 73.25 -26.19
CA ARG A 536 -29.26 72.28 -26.87
C ARG A 536 -28.54 71.10 -27.53
N SER A 537 -27.34 70.76 -27.09
CA SER A 537 -26.58 69.61 -27.58
C SER A 537 -26.44 68.53 -26.51
N SER A 538 -25.94 67.38 -26.94
CA SER A 538 -25.46 66.31 -26.07
C SER A 538 -23.94 66.23 -26.15
N ASP A 539 -23.30 65.90 -25.04
CA ASP A 539 -21.86 65.67 -24.96
C ASP A 539 -21.54 64.62 -23.89
N THR A 540 -20.26 64.27 -23.73
CA THR A 540 -19.78 63.32 -22.72
C THR A 540 -18.85 64.01 -21.74
N VAL A 541 -19.14 63.83 -20.45
CA VAL A 541 -18.26 64.23 -19.37
C VAL A 541 -17.42 63.03 -18.96
N GLU A 542 -16.09 63.12 -19.14
CA GLU A 542 -15.16 62.08 -18.71
C GLU A 542 -14.55 62.44 -17.34
N ALA A 543 -14.57 61.47 -16.41
CA ALA A 543 -14.00 61.62 -15.08
C ALA A 543 -13.15 60.40 -14.72
N ARG A 544 -12.01 60.66 -14.07
CA ARG A 544 -11.14 59.62 -13.51
C ARG A 544 -11.20 59.66 -11.99
N MET A 545 -11.97 58.77 -11.40
CA MET A 545 -12.04 58.58 -9.95
C MET A 545 -10.96 57.59 -9.52
N VAL A 546 -10.17 57.90 -8.49
CA VAL A 546 -9.10 57.01 -8.00
C VAL A 546 -9.42 56.60 -6.57
N LEU A 547 -9.52 55.28 -6.36
CA LEU A 547 -9.68 54.64 -5.05
C LEU A 547 -8.30 54.31 -4.46
N ASP A 548 -8.22 54.27 -3.13
CA ASP A 548 -7.03 53.91 -2.36
C ASP A 548 -7.04 52.42 -1.99
N ASN A 549 -6.32 51.60 -2.77
CA ASN A 549 -6.26 50.15 -2.57
C ASN A 549 -5.45 49.75 -1.33
N SER A 550 -4.62 50.64 -0.78
CA SER A 550 -3.80 50.33 0.40
C SER A 550 -4.61 50.07 1.67
N LYS A 551 -5.93 50.32 1.62
CA LYS A 551 -6.88 50.10 2.72
C LYS A 551 -7.70 48.81 2.56
N MET A 552 -7.46 48.03 1.51
CA MET A 552 -8.27 46.85 1.21
C MET A 552 -8.05 45.72 2.22
N ASP A 553 -6.90 45.68 2.89
CA ASP A 553 -6.63 44.85 4.07
C ASP A 553 -7.66 45.08 5.19
N ARG A 554 -8.00 46.34 5.49
CA ARG A 554 -8.99 46.71 6.51
C ARG A 554 -10.42 46.38 6.09
N TRP A 555 -10.72 46.54 4.80
CA TRP A 555 -12.00 46.12 4.24
C TRP A 555 -12.18 44.61 4.39
N TRP A 556 -11.15 43.83 4.03
CA TRP A 556 -11.18 42.37 4.07
C TRP A 556 -11.57 41.82 5.45
N VAL A 557 -10.97 42.35 6.51
CA VAL A 557 -11.30 41.98 7.90
C VAL A 557 -12.79 42.15 8.19
N ARG A 558 -13.41 43.25 7.73
CA ARG A 558 -14.85 43.51 7.93
C ARG A 558 -15.71 42.63 7.04
N HIS A 559 -15.31 42.48 5.79
CA HIS A 559 -16.00 41.64 4.80
C HIS A 559 -16.12 40.19 5.29
N VAL A 560 -15.01 39.58 5.73
CA VAL A 560 -15.02 38.21 6.25
C VAL A 560 -15.84 38.11 7.55
N ARG A 561 -15.72 39.07 8.48
CA ARG A 561 -16.53 39.10 9.72
C ARG A 561 -18.03 39.24 9.46
N ASN A 562 -18.41 39.82 8.33
CA ASN A 562 -19.79 39.95 7.88
C ASN A 562 -20.27 38.74 7.07
N GLY A 563 -19.52 37.63 7.06
CA GLY A 563 -19.86 36.41 6.31
C GLY A 563 -19.64 36.59 4.82
N GLU A 564 -18.54 37.23 4.42
CA GLU A 564 -18.23 37.57 3.02
C GLU A 564 -19.26 38.49 2.38
N ARG A 565 -19.76 39.45 3.16
CA ARG A 565 -20.73 40.45 2.69
C ARG A 565 -20.22 41.86 2.91
N SER A 566 -20.35 42.69 1.88
CA SER A 566 -20.01 44.10 1.95
C SER A 566 -21.04 44.96 1.26
N THR A 567 -21.21 46.20 1.71
CA THR A 567 -21.80 47.26 0.89
C THR A 567 -20.69 48.03 0.19
N PHE A 568 -20.93 48.46 -1.03
CA PHE A 568 -20.08 49.37 -1.80
C PHE A 568 -20.90 50.61 -2.09
N ASP A 569 -20.52 51.70 -1.43
CA ASP A 569 -21.25 52.95 -1.39
C ASP A 569 -20.46 54.01 -2.17
N VAL A 570 -21.07 54.53 -3.23
CA VAL A 570 -20.54 55.60 -4.08
C VAL A 570 -21.48 56.78 -4.00
N ASP A 571 -20.96 57.95 -3.59
CA ASP A 571 -21.66 59.22 -3.66
C ASP A 571 -20.90 60.16 -4.60
N VAL A 572 -21.63 60.86 -5.48
CA VAL A 572 -21.04 61.77 -6.46
C VAL A 572 -21.80 63.09 -6.48
N GLU A 573 -21.07 64.21 -6.39
CA GLU A 573 -21.61 65.56 -6.56
C GLU A 573 -20.86 66.30 -7.67
N ALA A 574 -21.58 66.91 -8.61
CA ALA A 574 -21.01 67.80 -9.62
C ALA A 574 -21.19 69.27 -9.23
N THR A 575 -20.13 70.07 -9.42
CA THR A 575 -20.24 71.54 -9.44
C THR A 575 -20.49 71.99 -10.86
N VAL A 576 -21.70 72.49 -11.11
CA VAL A 576 -22.17 72.91 -12.42
C VAL A 576 -22.29 74.43 -12.42
N SER A 577 -21.85 75.07 -13.51
CA SER A 577 -21.98 76.51 -13.68
C SER A 577 -22.71 76.92 -14.95
N VAL A 578 -23.55 77.95 -14.82
CA VAL A 578 -24.32 78.54 -15.92
C VAL A 578 -24.21 80.06 -15.82
N LEU A 579 -23.72 80.72 -16.86
CA LEU A 579 -23.51 82.18 -16.90
C LEU A 579 -22.74 82.74 -15.69
N GLY A 580 -21.79 81.97 -15.15
CA GLY A 580 -20.95 82.35 -14.00
C GLY A 580 -21.58 82.12 -12.61
N GLN A 581 -22.79 81.55 -12.54
CA GLN A 581 -23.40 81.10 -11.29
C GLN A 581 -23.13 79.60 -11.09
N ARG A 582 -22.78 79.19 -9.87
CA ARG A 582 -22.36 77.81 -9.53
C ARG A 582 -23.34 77.17 -8.56
N ASP A 583 -23.73 75.93 -8.85
CA ASP A 583 -24.49 75.07 -7.93
C ASP A 583 -23.76 73.73 -7.79
N ARG A 584 -23.88 73.11 -6.60
CA ARG A 584 -23.50 71.70 -6.38
C ARG A 584 -24.75 70.85 -6.47
N VAL A 585 -24.66 69.77 -7.25
CA VAL A 585 -25.77 68.86 -7.51
C VAL A 585 -25.29 67.45 -7.24
N ALA A 586 -26.00 66.72 -6.39
CA ALA A 586 -25.84 65.27 -6.28
C ALA A 586 -26.20 64.62 -7.62
N LEU A 587 -25.44 63.60 -8.02
CA LEU A 587 -25.67 62.82 -9.22
C LEU A 587 -26.07 61.41 -8.79
N ASP A 588 -27.35 61.21 -8.55
CA ASP A 588 -27.92 59.94 -8.09
C ASP A 588 -27.70 58.83 -9.14
N SER A 589 -27.56 59.18 -10.43
CA SER A 589 -27.23 58.24 -11.50
C SER A 589 -25.81 57.69 -11.44
N LEU A 590 -24.90 58.40 -10.77
CA LEU A 590 -23.53 57.98 -10.49
C LEU A 590 -23.35 57.48 -9.06
N GLY A 591 -24.31 57.79 -8.18
CA GLY A 591 -24.39 57.21 -6.85
C GLY A 591 -24.89 55.77 -6.92
N ALA A 592 -24.25 54.88 -6.19
CA ALA A 592 -24.64 53.47 -6.16
C ALA A 592 -24.37 52.88 -4.78
N GLU A 593 -25.34 52.17 -4.25
CA GLU A 593 -25.17 51.22 -3.15
C GLU A 593 -25.33 49.82 -3.75
N SER A 594 -24.24 49.05 -3.78
CA SER A 594 -24.26 47.66 -4.23
C SER A 594 -23.83 46.72 -3.12
N ALA A 595 -24.49 45.55 -3.05
CA ALA A 595 -24.08 44.48 -2.17
C ALA A 595 -23.04 43.61 -2.89
N ILE A 596 -21.92 43.36 -2.22
CA ILE A 596 -20.90 42.41 -2.61
C ILE A 596 -21.09 41.18 -1.73
N GLU A 597 -21.39 40.04 -2.34
CA GLU A 597 -21.33 38.73 -1.68
C GLU A 597 -20.30 37.88 -2.41
N THR A 598 -19.40 37.24 -1.67
CA THR A 598 -18.43 36.29 -2.24
C THR A 598 -18.50 34.95 -1.52
N ASP A 599 -17.97 33.93 -2.18
CA ASP A 599 -17.56 32.67 -1.55
C ASP A 599 -16.13 32.37 -2.02
N VAL A 600 -15.16 32.99 -1.35
CA VAL A 600 -13.76 32.94 -1.75
C VAL A 600 -13.20 31.52 -1.62
N LEU A 601 -13.56 30.78 -0.58
CA LEU A 601 -12.99 29.45 -0.30
C LEU A 601 -13.64 28.33 -1.11
N ASN A 602 -14.94 28.41 -1.38
CA ASN A 602 -15.68 27.32 -2.04
C ASN A 602 -16.16 27.68 -3.45
N GLY A 603 -16.14 28.96 -3.81
CA GLY A 603 -16.63 29.44 -5.09
C GLY A 603 -18.14 29.56 -5.10
N SER A 604 -18.66 30.43 -5.95
CA SER A 604 -20.08 30.47 -6.27
C SER A 604 -20.39 29.35 -7.27
N GLU A 605 -21.26 28.39 -6.92
CA GLU A 605 -21.97 27.63 -7.95
C GLU A 605 -22.72 28.66 -8.82
N GLY A 606 -22.36 28.75 -10.10
CA GLY A 606 -22.96 29.69 -11.04
C GLY A 606 -24.45 29.47 -11.27
#